data_AF-A0A7W0X646-F1
#
_entry.id   AF-A0A7W0X646-F1
#
_cell.length_a   1.000
_cell.length_b   1.000
_cell.length_c   1.000
_cell.angle_alpha   90.00
_cell.angle_beta   90.00
_cell.angle_gamma   90.00
#
_symmetry.space_group_name_H-M   'P 1'
#
loop_
_entity.id
_entity.type
_entity.pdbx_description
1 polymer ?
#
loop_
_entity_poly.entity_id
_entity_poly.type
_entity_poly.pdbx_seq_one_letter_code
_entity_poly.pdbx_strand_id
1 'polypeptide(L)' 'MGAKSKGLVICVKNEGYAVSLERRKLYVTLADAQAAKRRQIRVIDESGEGYLYPQEFFVAVELPQSLRRRVLQAA' A
#
# COMPACT_ATOMS: atom_id res chain seq x y z
N MET A 1 17.82 -11.73 -4.40
CA MET A 1 16.75 -12.04 -3.42
C MET A 1 15.47 -11.40 -3.94
N GLY A 2 14.41 -12.18 -4.15
CA GLY A 2 13.32 -11.93 -5.10
C GLY A 2 12.75 -10.50 -5.13
N ALA A 3 12.54 -9.98 -6.34
CA ALA A 3 11.88 -8.69 -6.55
C ALA A 3 10.54 -8.69 -5.79
N LYS A 4 10.40 -7.82 -4.78
CA LYS A 4 9.12 -7.65 -4.09
C LYS A 4 8.11 -7.10 -5.09
N SER A 5 7.04 -7.85 -5.35
CA SER A 5 5.96 -7.40 -6.22
C SER A 5 5.29 -6.19 -5.59
N LYS A 6 5.45 -5.02 -6.22
CA LYS A 6 4.74 -3.79 -5.85
C LYS A 6 3.28 -3.89 -6.25
N GLY A 7 2.38 -3.32 -5.48
CA GLY A 7 0.96 -3.14 -5.80
C GLY A 7 0.53 -1.72 -5.47
N LEU A 8 -0.69 -1.37 -5.84
CA LEU A 8 -1.30 -0.08 -5.50
C LEU A 8 -2.59 -0.33 -4.72
N VAL A 9 -2.80 0.46 -3.68
CA VAL A 9 -3.98 0.39 -2.82
C VAL A 9 -4.48 1.78 -2.48
N ILE A 10 -5.79 1.93 -2.29
CA ILE A 10 -6.39 3.16 -1.74
C ILE A 10 -6.75 2.92 -0.28
N CYS A 11 -6.36 3.85 0.59
CA CYS A 11 -6.81 3.88 1.98
C CYS A 11 -8.29 4.33 2.02
N VAL A 12 -9.19 3.47 2.50
CA VAL A 12 -10.62 3.77 2.66
C VAL A 12 -11.01 4.10 4.11
N LYS A 13 -10.19 3.64 5.07
CA LYS A 13 -10.33 3.82 6.52
C LYS A 13 -8.97 4.16 7.14
N ASN A 14 -8.95 4.99 8.17
CA ASN A 14 -7.71 5.40 8.87
C ASN A 14 -7.90 5.60 10.38
N GLU A 15 -8.98 5.08 10.94
CA GLU A 15 -9.32 5.18 12.37
C GLU A 15 -8.16 4.61 13.22
N GLY A 16 -7.68 5.40 14.18
CA GLY A 16 -6.51 5.05 14.99
C GLY A 16 -5.15 5.29 14.32
N TYR A 17 -5.12 5.67 13.04
CA TYR A 17 -3.89 5.89 12.24
C TYR A 17 -3.94 7.21 11.44
N ALA A 18 -4.75 8.18 11.84
CA ALA A 18 -4.95 9.42 11.07
C ALA A 18 -3.69 10.27 10.86
N VAL A 19 -2.65 10.06 11.68
CA VAL A 19 -1.34 10.72 11.53
C VAL A 19 -0.48 10.06 10.44
N SER A 20 -0.66 8.75 10.22
CA SER A 20 0.15 7.98 9.25
C SER A 20 -0.58 7.71 7.94
N LEU A 21 -1.92 7.68 7.97
CA LEU A 21 -2.76 7.31 6.85
C LEU A 21 -3.74 8.42 6.49
N GLU A 22 -3.79 8.75 5.21
CA GLU A 22 -4.70 9.71 4.61
C GLU A 22 -5.77 8.97 3.81
N ARG A 23 -7.04 9.22 4.14
CA ARG A 23 -8.17 8.60 3.43
C ARG A 23 -8.18 9.05 1.98
N ARG A 24 -8.50 8.11 1.09
CA ARG A 24 -8.59 8.27 -0.38
C ARG A 24 -7.24 8.51 -1.06
N LYS A 25 -6.14 8.51 -0.30
CA LYS A 25 -4.78 8.54 -0.85
C LYS A 25 -4.41 7.16 -1.41
N LEU A 26 -3.67 7.20 -2.51
CA LEU A 26 -3.08 6.02 -3.14
C LEU A 26 -1.74 5.72 -2.48
N TYR A 27 -1.51 4.47 -2.15
CA TYR A 27 -0.27 3.99 -1.56
C TYR A 27 0.32 2.82 -2.34
N VAL A 28 1.64 2.67 -2.24
CA VAL A 28 2.34 1.49 -2.74
C VAL A 28 2.33 0.41 -1.67
N THR A 29 1.99 -0.82 -2.05
CA THR A 29 2.11 -2.00 -1.18
C THR A 29 3.16 -2.97 -1.70
N LEU A 30 3.79 -3.72 -0.80
CA LEU A 30 4.70 -4.82 -1.15
C LEU A 30 4.08 -6.15 -0.70
N ALA A 31 4.19 -7.16 -1.56
CA ALA A 31 3.79 -8.51 -1.19
C ALA A 31 4.55 -8.98 0.08
N ASP A 32 3.78 -9.34 1.12
CA ASP A 32 4.30 -9.78 2.41
C ASP A 32 3.40 -10.91 2.94
N ALA A 33 3.81 -12.15 2.68
CA ALA A 33 3.04 -13.34 3.06
C ALA A 33 2.88 -13.49 4.58
N GLN A 34 3.82 -12.95 5.38
CA GLN A 34 3.74 -13.02 6.84
C GLN A 34 2.74 -12.00 7.37
N ALA A 35 2.72 -10.79 6.81
CA ALA A 35 1.70 -9.79 7.11
C ALA A 35 0.30 -10.29 6.73
N ALA A 36 0.16 -10.87 5.53
CA ALA A 36 -1.13 -11.38 5.05
C ALA A 36 -1.74 -12.44 5.98
N LYS A 37 -0.92 -13.34 6.54
CA LYS A 37 -1.38 -14.33 7.55
C LYS A 37 -1.98 -13.69 8.79
N ARG A 38 -1.58 -12.45 9.11
CA ARG A 38 -2.07 -11.67 10.26
C ARG A 38 -3.14 -10.65 9.85
N ARG A 39 -3.70 -10.76 8.64
CA ARG A 39 -4.63 -9.77 8.06
C ARG A 39 -4.05 -8.36 8.01
N GLN A 40 -2.73 -8.28 7.82
CA GLN A 40 -2.01 -7.03 7.67
C GLN A 40 -1.51 -6.88 6.23
N ILE A 41 -1.35 -5.63 5.82
CA ILE A 41 -0.77 -5.24 4.55
C ILE A 41 0.44 -4.35 4.80
N ARG A 42 1.52 -4.58 4.04
CA ARG A 42 2.70 -3.71 4.06
C ARG A 42 2.51 -2.57 3.08
N VAL A 43 2.47 -1.35 3.57
CA VAL A 43 2.30 -0.12 2.80
C VAL A 43 3.54 0.75 2.94
N ILE A 44 3.96 1.37 1.84
CA ILE A 44 5.06 2.33 1.80
C ILE A 44 4.49 3.73 2.01
N ASP A 45 5.02 4.46 2.99
CA ASP A 45 4.67 5.86 3.23
C ASP A 45 5.58 6.83 2.46
N GLU A 46 5.48 8.13 2.76
CA GLU A 46 6.24 9.19 2.08
C GLU A 46 7.74 9.17 2.39
N SER A 47 8.16 8.49 3.46
CA SER A 47 9.58 8.32 3.79
C SER A 47 10.22 7.19 2.96
N GLY A 48 9.42 6.39 2.26
CA GLY A 48 9.87 5.20 1.55
C GLY A 48 9.96 3.96 2.45
N GLU A 49 9.57 4.07 3.72
CA GLU A 49 9.58 2.97 4.67
C GLU A 49 8.28 2.16 4.63
N GLY A 50 8.39 0.85 4.90
CA GLY A 50 7.29 -0.09 4.77
C GLY A 50 6.67 -0.49 6.11
N TYR A 51 5.50 0.08 6.41
CA TYR A 51 4.75 -0.15 7.65
C TYR A 51 3.61 -1.15 7.46
N LEU A 52 3.19 -1.80 8.55
CA LEU A 52 2.11 -2.78 8.56
C LEU A 52 0.82 -2.17 9.12
N TYR A 53 -0.27 -2.32 8.37
CA TYR A 53 -1.60 -1.84 8.75
C TYR A 53 -2.65 -2.94 8.56
N PRO A 54 -3.83 -2.83 9.19
CA PRO A 54 -4.94 -3.74 8.93
C PRO A 54 -5.31 -3.73 7.44
N GLN A 55 -5.41 -4.91 6.83
CA GLN A 55 -5.69 -5.03 5.40
C GLN A 55 -7.06 -4.43 5.03
N GLU A 56 -8.05 -4.49 5.92
CA GLU A 56 -9.40 -3.95 5.70
C GLU A 56 -9.44 -2.42 5.50
N PHE A 57 -8.35 -1.72 5.81
CA PHE A 57 -8.24 -0.27 5.62
C PHE A 57 -7.98 0.09 4.16
N PHE A 58 -7.67 -0.91 3.33
CA PHE A 58 -7.17 -0.72 1.98
C PHE A 58 -7.98 -1.52 0.97
N VAL A 59 -8.15 -0.93 -0.22
CA VAL A 59 -8.71 -1.60 -1.38
C VAL A 59 -7.65 -1.63 -2.48
N ALA A 60 -7.43 -2.80 -3.07
CA ALA A 60 -6.52 -2.97 -4.19
C ALA A 60 -7.01 -2.21 -5.43
N VAL A 61 -6.09 -1.54 -6.10
CA VAL A 61 -6.37 -0.80 -7.34
C VAL A 61 -5.54 -1.39 -8.47
N GLU A 62 -6.25 -1.82 -9.51
CA GLU A 62 -5.64 -2.20 -10.77
C GLU A 62 -5.68 -1.00 -11.71
N LEU A 63 -4.49 -0.49 -12.04
CA LEU A 63 -4.34 0.56 -13.04
C LEU A 63 -3.82 -0.05 -14.35
N PRO A 64 -4.21 0.49 -15.51
CA PRO A 64 -3.57 0.16 -16.78
C PRO A 64 -2.05 0.28 -16.66
N GLN A 65 -1.31 -0.63 -17.31
CA GLN A 65 0.13 -0.77 -17.11
C GLN A 65 0.90 0.54 -17.34
N SER A 66 0.49 1.34 -18.33
CA SER A 66 1.07 2.65 -18.62
C SER A 66 0.94 3.63 -17.46
N LEU A 67 -0.26 3.72 -16.87
CA LEU A 67 -0.54 4.58 -15.73
C LEU A 67 0.15 4.07 -14.47
N ARG A 68 0.10 2.75 -14.23
CA ARG A 68 0.77 2.11 -13.10
C ARG A 68 2.27 2.43 -13.05
N ARG A 69 2.97 2.38 -14.19
CA ARG A 69 4.39 2.73 -14.27
C ARG A 69 4.65 4.19 -13.88
N ARG A 70 3.83 5.12 -14.38
CA ARG A 70 3.96 6.55 -14.07
C ARG A 70 3.70 6.85 -12.60
N VAL A 71 2.66 6.25 -12.05
CA VAL A 71 2.32 6.39 -10.62
C VAL A 71 3.45 5.86 -9.74
N LEU A 72 4.00 4.68 -10.05
CA LEU A 72 5.11 4.10 -9.28
C LEU A 72 6.47 4.81 -9.45
N GLN A 73 6.59 5.74 -10.40
CA GLN A 73 7.78 6.60 -10.55
C GLN A 73 7.66 7.90 -9.75
N ALA A 74 6.43 8.34 -9.46
CA ALA A 74 6.16 9.57 -8.73
C ALA A 74 6.08 9.37 -7.21
N ALA A 75 5.82 8.13 -6.77
CA ALA A 75 5.81 7.70 -5.38
C ALA A 75 7.17 7.13 -4.99
#